data_AF-A0A7S2V0Z7-F1
#
_entry.id   AF-A0A7S2V0Z7-F1
#
_cell.length_a   1.000
_cell.length_b   1.000
_cell.length_c   1.000
_cell.angle_alpha   90.00
_cell.angle_beta   90.00
_cell.angle_gamma   90.00
#
_symmetry.space_group_name_H-M   'P 1'
#
loop_
_entity.id
_entity.type
_entity.pdbx_description
1 polymer ?
#
loop_
_entity_poly.entity_id
_entity_poly.type
_entity_poly.pdbx_seq_one_letter_code
_entity_poly.pdbx_strand_id
1 'polypeptide(L)'
;DVLHNIIIMNDNDIPPLENLKECVLQTSEPVAKRTHAAFYLRTINSKEAVEAICQAVSNKEDSALLRHELAYILGQMQNTAACPHLSAILCDEHDDVMVRHEAAESLGAIGDPSSTDVLKQFADHTAPEIRETCQLALDLIEWKQSQEAQGAAGAQSDLDLNPYQSVDPSPAESKDLSIEDLKERLMDESRALFSRYRAMFSLRNRGGEEAVLALAAGLKGNSALFRHEVAYVLGQVQHPAAAPALVEVLRDENENRMVRHEAAEALGAIGGADTEQVLKEFFDDKEEVVKESCEVALDTINYWKPEGASWKGLKEEGIVA
;
A
#
# COMPACT_ATOMS: atom_id res chain seq x y z
N ASP A 1 6.07 3.57 -3.94
CA ASP A 1 6.42 2.55 -2.94
C ASP A 1 7.89 2.26 -2.96
N VAL A 2 8.52 2.20 -1.79
CA VAL A 2 9.96 1.93 -1.71
C VAL A 2 10.27 0.49 -2.08
N LEU A 3 9.29 -0.40 -1.95
CA LEU A 3 9.30 -1.74 -2.54
C LEU A 3 8.93 -1.76 -4.05
N HIS A 4 8.37 -0.69 -4.60
CA HIS A 4 7.95 -0.57 -6.00
C HIS A 4 9.03 0.09 -6.87
N ASN A 5 9.85 0.97 -6.31
CA ASN A 5 11.10 1.44 -6.94
C ASN A 5 12.22 0.36 -6.90
N ILE A 6 11.98 -0.80 -6.26
CA ILE A 6 12.94 -1.91 -6.14
C ILE A 6 13.10 -2.73 -7.44
N ILE A 7 12.20 -2.65 -8.42
CA ILE A 7 12.25 -3.58 -9.57
C ILE A 7 12.07 -2.86 -10.92
N ILE A 8 13.09 -2.08 -11.34
CA ILE A 8 13.47 -2.12 -12.76
C ILE A 8 14.48 -3.26 -12.89
N MET A 9 14.00 -4.51 -12.77
CA MET A 9 14.86 -5.68 -12.90
C MET A 9 14.91 -6.11 -14.35
N ASN A 10 16.12 -6.34 -14.85
CA ASN A 10 16.29 -7.09 -16.08
C ASN A 10 15.67 -8.48 -15.86
N ASP A 11 14.91 -8.98 -16.85
CA ASP A 11 14.29 -10.32 -16.82
C ASP A 11 15.25 -11.48 -16.47
N ASN A 12 16.57 -11.23 -16.54
CA ASN A 12 17.61 -12.21 -16.26
C ASN A 12 17.94 -12.41 -14.76
N ASP A 13 17.41 -11.59 -13.84
CA ASP A 13 17.75 -11.64 -12.40
C ASP A 13 16.61 -12.09 -11.48
N ILE A 14 15.50 -12.61 -12.04
CA ILE A 14 14.37 -13.12 -11.24
C ILE A 14 14.72 -14.50 -10.66
N PRO A 15 14.69 -14.70 -9.32
CA PRO A 15 14.93 -16.01 -8.72
C PRO A 15 13.91 -17.07 -9.20
N PRO A 16 14.26 -18.36 -9.19
CA PRO A 16 13.33 -19.42 -9.60
C PRO A 16 12.00 -19.37 -8.85
N LEU A 17 10.89 -19.55 -9.56
CA LEU A 17 9.53 -19.51 -9.00
C LEU A 17 9.39 -20.40 -7.75
N GLU A 18 9.94 -21.62 -7.75
CA GLU A 18 9.87 -22.52 -6.60
C GLU A 18 10.56 -21.94 -5.36
N ASN A 19 11.74 -21.32 -5.50
CA ASN A 19 12.44 -20.69 -4.38
C ASN A 19 11.63 -19.52 -3.81
N LEU A 20 10.99 -18.73 -4.68
CA LEU A 20 10.16 -17.60 -4.26
C LEU A 20 8.90 -18.08 -3.50
N LYS A 21 8.26 -19.14 -3.99
CA LYS A 21 7.11 -19.77 -3.32
C LYS A 21 7.50 -20.36 -1.97
N GLU A 22 8.63 -21.08 -1.90
CA GLU A 22 9.16 -21.62 -0.65
C GLU A 22 9.46 -20.48 0.34
N CYS A 23 10.11 -19.41 -0.11
CA CYS A 23 10.44 -18.25 0.70
C CYS A 23 9.19 -17.58 1.29
N VAL A 24 8.19 -17.24 0.46
CA VAL A 24 6.98 -16.53 0.94
C VAL A 24 6.17 -17.35 1.94
N LEU A 25 6.24 -18.68 1.87
CA LEU A 25 5.54 -19.62 2.77
C LEU A 25 6.33 -19.98 4.04
N GLN A 26 7.62 -19.65 4.11
CA GLN A 26 8.47 -20.07 5.24
C GLN A 26 8.38 -19.08 6.39
N THR A 27 7.56 -19.39 7.40
CA THR A 27 7.29 -18.53 8.56
C THR A 27 8.51 -18.20 9.42
N SER A 28 9.60 -18.95 9.29
CA SER A 28 10.87 -18.65 9.96
C SER A 28 11.72 -17.59 9.26
N GLU A 29 11.40 -17.22 8.01
CA GLU A 29 12.11 -16.15 7.29
C GLU A 29 11.63 -14.76 7.75
N PRO A 30 12.51 -13.73 7.73
CA PRO A 30 12.13 -12.36 8.06
C PRO A 30 11.01 -11.82 7.16
N VAL A 31 10.16 -10.96 7.73
CA VAL A 31 9.04 -10.29 7.03
C VAL A 31 9.53 -9.62 5.75
N ALA A 32 10.58 -8.79 5.83
CA ALA A 32 11.14 -8.08 4.67
C ALA A 32 11.54 -9.03 3.52
N LYS A 33 12.16 -10.17 3.84
CA LYS A 33 12.58 -11.17 2.86
C LYS A 33 11.40 -11.84 2.17
N ARG A 34 10.34 -12.17 2.92
CA ARG A 34 9.12 -12.77 2.40
C ARG A 34 8.33 -11.78 1.55
N THR A 35 8.26 -10.52 1.98
CA THR A 35 7.69 -9.41 1.20
C THR A 35 8.44 -9.22 -0.12
N HIS A 36 9.78 -9.20 -0.11
CA HIS A 36 10.57 -9.16 -1.35
C HIS A 36 10.26 -10.33 -2.29
N ALA A 37 10.17 -11.55 -1.77
CA ALA A 37 9.79 -12.72 -2.57
C ALA A 37 8.40 -12.53 -3.21
N ALA A 38 7.44 -11.99 -2.46
CA ALA A 38 6.11 -11.68 -2.99
C ALA A 38 6.14 -10.61 -4.10
N PHE A 39 7.01 -9.60 -4.04
CA PHE A 39 7.19 -8.65 -5.15
C PHE A 39 7.76 -9.30 -6.42
N TYR A 40 8.65 -10.29 -6.31
CA TYR A 40 9.06 -11.08 -7.48
C TYR A 40 7.91 -11.92 -8.03
N LEU A 41 7.13 -12.57 -7.16
CA LEU A 41 5.95 -13.33 -7.54
C LEU A 41 4.90 -12.46 -8.25
N ARG A 42 4.74 -11.20 -7.81
CA ARG A 42 3.91 -10.18 -8.47
C ARG A 42 4.31 -9.99 -9.93
N THR A 43 5.61 -9.86 -10.21
CA THR A 43 6.13 -9.69 -11.57
C THR A 43 5.90 -10.94 -12.43
N ILE A 44 6.01 -12.13 -11.84
CA ILE A 44 5.75 -13.40 -12.53
C ILE A 44 4.26 -13.56 -12.88
N ASN A 45 3.37 -13.19 -11.94
CA ASN A 45 1.91 -13.22 -12.08
C ASN A 45 1.31 -14.52 -12.66
N SER A 46 1.95 -15.67 -12.40
CA SER A 46 1.41 -16.97 -12.77
C SER A 46 0.35 -17.43 -11.77
N LYS A 47 -0.45 -18.43 -12.14
CA LYS A 47 -1.44 -19.03 -11.23
C LYS A 47 -0.78 -19.55 -9.95
N GLU A 48 0.36 -20.21 -10.08
CA GLU A 48 1.13 -20.77 -8.96
C GLU A 48 1.72 -19.67 -8.06
N ALA A 49 2.12 -18.54 -8.64
CA ALA A 49 2.59 -17.38 -7.88
C ALA A 49 1.48 -16.76 -7.04
N VAL A 50 0.29 -16.58 -7.64
CA VAL A 50 -0.91 -16.11 -6.93
C VAL A 50 -1.32 -17.09 -5.83
N GLU A 51 -1.34 -18.40 -6.12
CA GLU A 51 -1.70 -19.43 -5.13
C GLU A 51 -0.76 -19.43 -3.92
N ALA A 52 0.55 -19.23 -4.12
CA ALA A 52 1.51 -19.16 -3.03
C ALA A 52 1.29 -17.92 -2.13
N ILE A 53 1.05 -16.76 -2.73
CA ILE A 53 0.73 -15.54 -1.95
C ILE A 53 -0.63 -15.71 -1.23
N CYS A 54 -1.65 -16.26 -1.90
CA CYS A 54 -2.95 -16.57 -1.30
C CYS A 54 -2.83 -17.51 -0.08
N GLN A 55 -1.96 -18.52 -0.15
CA GLN A 55 -1.69 -19.41 0.96
C GLN A 55 -0.97 -18.67 2.11
N ALA A 56 0.02 -17.82 1.81
CA ALA A 56 0.74 -17.05 2.81
C ALA A 56 -0.16 -16.02 3.53
N VAL A 57 -0.98 -15.25 2.79
CA VAL A 57 -1.89 -14.27 3.40
C VAL A 57 -2.97 -14.92 4.28
N SER A 58 -3.34 -16.17 3.98
CA SER A 58 -4.32 -16.93 4.76
C SER A 58 -3.72 -17.54 6.04
N ASN A 59 -2.40 -17.52 6.22
CA ASN A 59 -1.73 -18.09 7.38
C ASN A 59 -1.83 -17.16 8.60
N LYS A 60 -2.66 -17.52 9.58
CA LYS A 60 -2.88 -16.72 10.79
C LYS A 60 -1.72 -16.76 11.80
N GLU A 61 -0.71 -17.59 11.57
CA GLU A 61 0.53 -17.56 12.36
C GLU A 61 1.44 -16.38 11.98
N ASP A 62 1.22 -15.79 10.78
CA ASP A 62 1.95 -14.61 10.32
C ASP A 62 1.38 -13.32 10.89
N SER A 63 2.23 -12.31 11.00
CA SER A 63 1.85 -11.00 11.51
C SER A 63 0.82 -10.30 10.62
N ALA A 64 0.03 -9.42 11.22
CA ALA A 64 -0.93 -8.60 10.48
C ALA A 64 -0.24 -7.74 9.41
N LEU A 65 0.97 -7.23 9.70
CA LEU A 65 1.76 -6.45 8.75
C LEU A 65 2.07 -7.24 7.47
N LEU A 66 2.67 -8.42 7.60
CA LEU A 66 3.02 -9.22 6.43
C LEU A 66 1.76 -9.62 5.65
N ARG A 67 0.69 -10.02 6.35
CA ARG A 67 -0.54 -10.44 5.68
C ARG A 67 -1.24 -9.29 4.95
N HIS A 68 -1.22 -8.09 5.51
CA HIS A 68 -1.63 -6.86 4.84
C HIS A 68 -0.83 -6.66 3.55
N GLU A 69 0.50 -6.65 3.63
CA GLU A 69 1.37 -6.48 2.44
C GLU A 69 1.11 -7.51 1.35
N LEU A 70 0.91 -8.77 1.73
CA LEU A 70 0.59 -9.84 0.78
C LEU A 70 -0.78 -9.67 0.14
N ALA A 71 -1.78 -9.17 0.88
CA ALA A 71 -3.08 -8.81 0.31
C ALA A 71 -2.93 -7.68 -0.72
N TYR A 72 -2.25 -6.59 -0.34
CA TYR A 72 -1.94 -5.46 -1.23
C TYR A 72 -1.30 -5.93 -2.54
N ILE A 73 -0.28 -6.79 -2.44
CA ILE A 73 0.41 -7.36 -3.61
C ILE A 73 -0.57 -8.12 -4.52
N LEU A 74 -1.50 -8.92 -3.98
CA LEU A 74 -2.53 -9.60 -4.78
C LEU A 74 -3.43 -8.61 -5.52
N GLY A 75 -3.81 -7.49 -4.88
CA GLY A 75 -4.53 -6.39 -5.51
C GLY A 75 -3.76 -5.82 -6.71
N GLN A 76 -2.47 -5.54 -6.52
CA GLN A 76 -1.59 -5.01 -7.57
C GLN A 76 -1.33 -6.01 -8.71
N MET A 77 -1.44 -7.32 -8.46
CA MET A 77 -1.36 -8.36 -9.51
C MET A 77 -2.55 -8.35 -10.46
N GLN A 78 -3.69 -7.79 -10.03
CA GLN A 78 -4.96 -7.76 -10.76
C GLN A 78 -5.42 -9.14 -11.28
N ASN A 79 -5.03 -10.22 -10.60
CA ASN A 79 -5.33 -11.59 -11.02
C ASN A 79 -6.58 -12.11 -10.30
N THR A 80 -7.62 -12.41 -11.07
CA THR A 80 -8.94 -12.80 -10.53
C THR A 80 -8.94 -14.11 -9.75
N ALA A 81 -7.89 -14.94 -9.89
CA ALA A 81 -7.70 -16.13 -9.08
C ALA A 81 -7.56 -15.83 -7.57
N ALA A 82 -7.20 -14.58 -7.21
CA ALA A 82 -7.10 -14.14 -5.81
C ALA A 82 -8.47 -13.82 -5.17
N CYS A 83 -9.49 -13.48 -5.96
CA CYS A 83 -10.78 -12.97 -5.44
C CYS A 83 -11.45 -13.89 -4.40
N PRO A 84 -11.50 -15.24 -4.56
CA PRO A 84 -12.08 -16.11 -3.54
C PRO A 84 -11.35 -16.06 -2.19
N HIS A 85 -10.03 -15.92 -2.20
CA HIS A 85 -9.21 -15.85 -0.98
C HIS A 85 -9.36 -14.49 -0.29
N LEU A 86 -9.28 -13.40 -1.05
CA LEU A 86 -9.51 -12.04 -0.54
C LEU A 86 -10.93 -11.88 0.02
N SER A 87 -11.93 -12.46 -0.64
CA SER A 87 -13.31 -12.48 -0.13
C SER A 87 -13.43 -13.25 1.18
N ALA A 88 -12.71 -14.37 1.34
CA ALA A 88 -12.70 -15.14 2.57
C ALA A 88 -12.08 -14.36 3.74
N ILE A 89 -11.00 -13.61 3.48
CA ILE A 89 -10.35 -12.71 4.45
C ILE A 89 -11.30 -11.61 4.88
N LEU A 90 -11.92 -10.89 3.93
CA LEU A 90 -12.88 -9.83 4.22
C LEU A 90 -14.06 -10.33 5.08
N CYS A 91 -14.54 -11.55 4.80
CA CYS A 91 -15.63 -12.20 5.54
C CYS A 91 -15.25 -12.67 6.95
N ASP A 92 -13.97 -12.84 7.26
CA ASP A 92 -13.54 -13.32 8.58
C ASP A 92 -13.54 -12.18 9.60
N GLU A 93 -14.65 -12.01 10.31
CA GLU A 93 -14.79 -10.95 11.33
C GLU A 93 -13.84 -11.09 12.53
N HIS A 94 -13.15 -12.24 12.67
CA HIS A 94 -12.14 -12.45 13.71
C HIS A 94 -10.72 -12.10 13.23
N ASP A 95 -10.57 -11.75 11.95
CA ASP A 95 -9.30 -11.31 11.40
C ASP A 95 -8.99 -9.85 11.77
N ASP A 96 -7.72 -9.49 11.65
CA ASP A 96 -7.27 -8.13 11.90
C ASP A 96 -7.92 -7.16 10.90
N VAL A 97 -8.41 -6.03 11.41
CA VAL A 97 -9.05 -4.97 10.60
C VAL A 97 -8.12 -4.49 9.49
N MET A 98 -6.81 -4.43 9.76
CA MET A 98 -5.77 -4.06 8.78
C MET A 98 -5.78 -5.01 7.57
N VAL A 99 -5.72 -6.31 7.83
CA VAL A 99 -5.71 -7.32 6.76
C VAL A 99 -7.05 -7.35 5.99
N ARG A 100 -8.17 -7.11 6.69
CA ARG A 100 -9.50 -7.10 6.09
C ARG A 100 -9.75 -5.89 5.19
N HIS A 101 -9.30 -4.68 5.56
CA HIS A 101 -9.44 -3.54 4.64
C HIS A 101 -8.59 -3.78 3.39
N GLU A 102 -7.37 -4.28 3.55
CA GLU A 102 -6.47 -4.47 2.42
C GLU A 102 -7.01 -5.53 1.44
N ALA A 103 -7.68 -6.56 1.98
CA ALA A 103 -8.42 -7.50 1.15
C ALA A 103 -9.57 -6.83 0.37
N ALA A 104 -10.33 -5.93 1.00
CA ALA A 104 -11.40 -5.18 0.32
C ALA A 104 -10.85 -4.24 -0.76
N GLU A 105 -9.75 -3.53 -0.49
CA GLU A 105 -9.07 -2.67 -1.45
C GLU A 105 -8.58 -3.48 -2.65
N SER A 106 -7.92 -4.60 -2.38
CA SER A 106 -7.41 -5.52 -3.39
C SER A 106 -8.50 -6.07 -4.31
N LEU A 107 -9.68 -6.36 -3.78
CA LEU A 107 -10.84 -6.73 -4.60
C LEU A 107 -11.26 -5.60 -5.56
N GLY A 108 -11.23 -4.35 -5.12
CA GLY A 108 -11.46 -3.16 -5.96
C GLY A 108 -10.36 -2.95 -7.01
N ALA A 109 -9.10 -3.17 -6.62
CA ALA A 109 -7.93 -3.09 -7.50
C ALA A 109 -7.99 -4.14 -8.63
N ILE A 110 -8.35 -5.39 -8.31
CA ILE A 110 -8.60 -6.45 -9.30
C ILE A 110 -9.81 -6.06 -10.17
N GLY A 111 -10.88 -5.57 -9.55
CA GLY A 111 -12.05 -5.04 -10.25
C GLY A 111 -12.98 -6.09 -10.85
N ASP A 112 -12.85 -7.36 -10.44
CA ASP A 112 -13.71 -8.44 -10.94
C ASP A 112 -15.14 -8.31 -10.38
N PRO A 113 -16.18 -8.27 -11.24
CA PRO A 113 -17.56 -8.11 -10.80
C PRO A 113 -18.05 -9.15 -9.80
N SER A 114 -17.47 -10.35 -9.75
CA SER A 114 -17.82 -11.38 -8.76
C SER A 114 -17.58 -10.96 -7.31
N SER A 115 -16.73 -9.96 -7.09
CA SER A 115 -16.42 -9.41 -5.76
C SER A 115 -17.45 -8.38 -5.28
N THR A 116 -18.34 -7.91 -6.17
CA THR A 116 -19.28 -6.82 -5.86
C THR A 116 -20.23 -7.18 -4.72
N ASP A 117 -20.70 -8.42 -4.67
CA ASP A 117 -21.69 -8.84 -3.67
C ASP A 117 -21.09 -8.86 -2.25
N VAL A 118 -19.86 -9.35 -2.11
CA VAL A 118 -19.15 -9.34 -0.81
C VAL A 118 -18.79 -7.91 -0.40
N LEU A 119 -18.36 -7.05 -1.33
CA LEU A 119 -18.07 -5.65 -1.02
C LEU A 119 -19.33 -4.91 -0.54
N LYS A 120 -20.48 -5.12 -1.21
CA LYS A 120 -21.77 -4.55 -0.77
C LYS A 120 -22.21 -5.04 0.60
N GLN A 121 -21.93 -6.30 0.94
CA GLN A 121 -22.24 -6.85 2.26
C GLN A 121 -21.54 -6.06 3.38
N PHE A 122 -20.33 -5.55 3.12
CA PHE A 122 -19.50 -4.84 4.11
C PHE A 122 -19.46 -3.31 3.94
N ALA A 123 -20.17 -2.75 2.94
CA ALA A 123 -20.24 -1.31 2.68
C ALA A 123 -20.96 -0.49 3.77
N ASP A 124 -21.63 -1.15 4.72
CA ASP A 124 -22.25 -0.53 5.92
C ASP A 124 -21.67 -1.10 7.23
N HIS A 125 -20.47 -1.69 7.18
CA HIS A 125 -19.85 -2.33 8.35
C HIS A 125 -19.58 -1.33 9.50
N THR A 126 -19.55 -1.86 10.73
CA THR A 126 -19.39 -1.05 11.96
C THR A 126 -17.99 -0.45 12.07
N ALA A 127 -16.96 -1.22 11.74
CA ALA A 127 -15.58 -0.72 11.63
C ALA A 127 -15.46 0.25 10.44
N PRO A 128 -15.08 1.52 10.66
CA PRO A 128 -14.96 2.52 9.60
C PRO A 128 -14.04 2.12 8.46
N GLU A 129 -12.90 1.51 8.77
CA GLU A 129 -11.88 1.11 7.80
C GLU A 129 -12.47 0.13 6.77
N ILE A 130 -13.18 -0.90 7.24
CA ILE A 130 -13.83 -1.88 6.36
C ILE A 130 -14.92 -1.23 5.51
N ARG A 131 -15.78 -0.43 6.16
CA ARG A 131 -16.91 0.23 5.49
C ARG A 131 -16.43 1.16 4.38
N GLU A 132 -15.46 2.01 4.70
CA GLU A 132 -14.91 3.03 3.81
C GLU A 132 -14.15 2.38 2.65
N THR A 133 -13.32 1.37 2.91
CA THR A 133 -12.60 0.66 1.86
C THR A 133 -13.55 -0.11 0.92
N CYS A 134 -14.57 -0.79 1.46
CA CYS A 134 -15.56 -1.45 0.61
C CYS A 134 -16.31 -0.46 -0.30
N GLN A 135 -16.65 0.73 0.20
CA GLN A 135 -17.28 1.77 -0.61
C GLN A 135 -16.34 2.30 -1.69
N LEU A 136 -15.07 2.57 -1.36
CA LEU A 136 -14.04 2.98 -2.33
C LEU A 136 -13.84 1.92 -3.43
N ALA A 137 -13.77 0.64 -3.04
CA ALA A 137 -13.62 -0.48 -3.98
C ALA A 137 -14.82 -0.60 -4.93
N LEU A 138 -16.05 -0.42 -4.43
CA LEU A 138 -17.26 -0.39 -5.26
C LEU A 138 -17.26 0.79 -6.23
N ASP A 139 -16.92 1.99 -5.75
CA ASP A 139 -16.83 3.20 -6.57
C ASP A 139 -15.77 3.04 -7.67
N LEU A 140 -14.63 2.39 -7.36
CA LEU A 140 -13.58 2.09 -8.34
C LEU A 140 -14.03 1.08 -9.41
N ILE A 141 -14.73 0.01 -9.01
CA ILE A 141 -15.30 -0.97 -9.93
C ILE A 141 -16.30 -0.30 -10.88
N GLU A 142 -17.22 0.50 -10.34
CA GLU A 142 -18.20 1.24 -11.14
C GLU A 142 -17.50 2.22 -12.09
N TRP A 143 -16.49 2.94 -11.61
CA TRP A 143 -15.69 3.83 -12.43
C TRP A 143 -15.04 3.07 -13.60
N LYS A 144 -14.34 1.96 -13.36
CA LYS A 144 -13.69 1.14 -14.41
C LYS A 144 -14.70 0.68 -15.47
N GLN A 145 -15.84 0.14 -15.05
CA GLN A 145 -16.91 -0.28 -15.96
C GLN A 145 -17.46 0.87 -16.80
N SER A 146 -17.61 2.07 -16.22
CA SER A 146 -18.05 3.26 -16.95
C SER A 146 -17.05 3.66 -18.04
N GLN A 147 -15.74 3.51 -17.79
CA GLN A 147 -14.69 3.84 -18.76
C GLN A 147 -14.68 2.85 -19.93
N GLU A 148 -14.81 1.55 -19.63
CA GLU A 148 -14.91 0.51 -20.65
C GLU A 148 -16.11 0.72 -21.57
N ALA A 149 -17.28 1.05 -20.98
CA ALA A 149 -18.51 1.34 -21.74
C ALA A 149 -18.39 2.58 -22.64
N GLN A 150 -17.58 3.57 -22.25
CA GLN A 150 -17.38 4.82 -23.00
C GLN A 150 -16.30 4.72 -24.08
N GLY A 151 -15.55 3.60 -24.14
CA GLY A 151 -14.42 3.42 -25.04
C GLY A 151 -13.18 4.16 -24.54
N ALA A 152 -12.18 3.40 -24.06
CA ALA A 152 -11.01 3.87 -23.30
C ALA A 152 -10.08 4.92 -23.96
N ALA A 153 -10.35 5.35 -25.20
CA ALA A 153 -9.41 6.16 -25.97
C ALA A 153 -9.37 7.66 -25.61
N GLY A 154 -10.31 8.18 -24.80
CA GLY A 154 -10.41 9.62 -24.51
C GLY A 154 -10.22 10.01 -23.04
N ALA A 155 -10.78 9.25 -22.11
CA ALA A 155 -11.00 9.71 -20.74
C ALA A 155 -9.73 9.72 -19.85
N GLN A 156 -8.75 8.87 -20.13
CA GLN A 156 -7.48 8.84 -19.37
C GLN A 156 -6.52 9.97 -19.77
N SER A 157 -6.72 10.61 -20.93
CA SER A 157 -5.82 11.65 -21.45
C SER A 157 -5.95 13.01 -20.74
N ASP A 158 -7.03 13.20 -19.98
CA ASP A 158 -7.31 14.43 -19.24
C ASP A 158 -6.94 14.36 -17.75
N LEU A 159 -6.67 13.15 -17.24
CA LEU A 159 -6.31 12.95 -15.83
C LEU A 159 -4.82 13.16 -15.59
N ASP A 160 -4.45 13.49 -14.35
CA ASP A 160 -3.05 13.44 -13.92
C ASP A 160 -2.48 12.03 -14.10
N LEU A 161 -1.33 11.92 -14.76
CA LEU A 161 -0.67 10.64 -15.02
C LEU A 161 -0.10 10.06 -13.73
N ASN A 162 -0.34 8.77 -13.47
CA ASN A 162 0.28 8.05 -12.36
C ASN A 162 1.72 7.62 -12.74
N PRO A 163 2.79 8.21 -12.18
CA PRO A 163 4.16 7.80 -12.48
C PRO A 163 4.59 6.55 -11.69
N TYR A 164 3.82 6.13 -10.69
CA TYR A 164 4.16 5.03 -9.78
C TYR A 164 3.68 3.66 -10.26
N GLN A 165 2.94 3.59 -11.37
CA GLN A 165 2.46 2.33 -11.98
C GLN A 165 1.67 1.42 -11.02
N SER A 166 1.13 1.98 -9.94
CA SER A 166 0.23 1.34 -8.98
C SER A 166 -1.21 1.31 -9.50
N VAL A 167 -1.96 0.31 -9.03
CA VAL A 167 -3.42 0.30 -9.12
C VAL A 167 -3.95 1.03 -7.89
N ASP A 168 -4.31 2.30 -8.08
CA ASP A 168 -4.79 3.15 -6.99
C ASP A 168 -6.27 2.88 -6.67
N PRO A 169 -6.71 3.03 -5.40
CA PRO A 169 -8.11 2.91 -4.97
C PRO A 169 -9.05 3.96 -5.58
N SER A 170 -8.50 4.97 -6.27
CA SER A 170 -9.28 5.88 -7.13
C SER A 170 -8.42 6.39 -8.29
N PRO A 171 -9.02 6.74 -9.44
CA PRO A 171 -8.32 7.49 -10.49
C PRO A 171 -7.89 8.88 -10.00
N ALA A 172 -6.93 9.50 -10.67
CA ALA A 172 -6.56 10.89 -10.39
C ALA A 172 -7.65 11.90 -10.85
N GLU A 173 -7.54 13.15 -10.43
CA GLU A 173 -8.32 14.28 -10.96
C GLU A 173 -7.81 14.76 -12.33
N SER A 174 -8.59 15.65 -12.96
CA SER A 174 -8.18 16.34 -14.17
C SER A 174 -6.91 17.16 -13.95
N LYS A 175 -6.00 17.12 -14.91
CA LYS A 175 -4.73 17.86 -14.93
C LYS A 175 -4.91 19.38 -14.90
N ASP A 176 -6.11 19.87 -15.21
CA ASP A 176 -6.42 21.31 -15.25
C ASP A 176 -6.65 21.93 -13.86
N LEU A 177 -6.90 21.13 -12.83
CA LEU A 177 -7.03 21.63 -11.45
C LEU A 177 -5.67 22.14 -10.94
N SER A 178 -5.64 23.22 -10.17
CA SER A 178 -4.40 23.68 -9.50
C SER A 178 -4.08 22.86 -8.24
N ILE A 179 -2.86 22.98 -7.70
CA ILE A 179 -2.52 22.35 -6.41
C ILE A 179 -3.43 22.86 -5.28
N GLU A 180 -3.79 24.14 -5.30
CA GLU A 180 -4.71 24.71 -4.30
C GLU A 180 -6.12 24.13 -4.45
N ASP A 181 -6.65 23.99 -5.67
CA ASP A 181 -7.96 23.35 -5.90
C ASP A 181 -7.97 21.90 -5.39
N LEU A 182 -6.89 21.16 -5.61
CA LEU A 182 -6.75 19.78 -5.14
C LEU A 182 -6.67 19.73 -3.61
N LYS A 183 -5.92 20.65 -2.99
CA LYS A 183 -5.82 20.76 -1.54
C LYS A 183 -7.16 21.10 -0.89
N GLU A 184 -7.92 22.05 -1.47
CA GLU A 184 -9.27 22.36 -1.01
C GLU A 184 -10.18 21.11 -1.05
N ARG A 185 -10.11 20.33 -2.14
CA ARG A 185 -10.86 19.07 -2.26
C ARG A 185 -10.42 18.00 -1.26
N LEU A 186 -9.10 17.84 -1.08
CA LEU A 186 -8.51 16.88 -0.14
C LEU A 186 -9.03 17.12 1.29
N MET A 187 -9.11 18.39 1.69
CA MET A 187 -9.44 18.84 3.05
C MET A 187 -10.94 19.04 3.29
N ASP A 188 -11.78 18.97 2.27
CA ASP A 188 -13.23 19.18 2.39
C ASP A 188 -13.93 17.90 2.89
N GLU A 189 -14.10 17.82 4.21
CA GLU A 189 -14.78 16.73 4.93
C GLU A 189 -16.26 16.54 4.53
N SER A 190 -16.87 17.47 3.78
CA SER A 190 -18.23 17.30 3.26
C SER A 190 -18.29 16.48 1.97
N ARG A 191 -17.14 16.22 1.33
CA ARG A 191 -17.05 15.43 0.09
C ARG A 191 -17.03 13.95 0.37
N ALA A 192 -17.53 13.19 -0.60
CA ALA A 192 -17.35 11.75 -0.65
C ALA A 192 -15.86 11.39 -0.61
N LEU A 193 -15.54 10.31 0.11
CA LEU A 193 -14.17 9.86 0.31
C LEU A 193 -13.44 9.61 -1.01
N PHE A 194 -14.13 8.99 -1.98
CA PHE A 194 -13.62 8.77 -3.34
C PHE A 194 -13.16 10.08 -4.01
N SER A 195 -13.90 11.19 -3.85
CA SER A 195 -13.49 12.50 -4.40
C SER A 195 -12.22 13.04 -3.74
N ARG A 196 -12.04 12.79 -2.44
CA ARG A 196 -10.85 13.23 -1.71
C ARG A 196 -9.63 12.38 -2.09
N TYR A 197 -9.82 11.08 -2.28
CA TYR A 197 -8.81 10.15 -2.80
C TYR A 197 -8.34 10.55 -4.21
N ARG A 198 -9.26 10.93 -5.10
CA ARG A 198 -8.88 11.42 -6.44
C ARG A 198 -7.91 12.62 -6.36
N ALA A 199 -8.21 13.57 -5.48
CA ALA A 199 -7.36 14.74 -5.26
C ALA A 199 -6.01 14.36 -4.64
N MET A 200 -6.01 13.40 -3.69
CA MET A 200 -4.81 12.85 -3.07
C MET A 200 -3.84 12.26 -4.11
N PHE A 201 -4.32 11.37 -4.99
CA PHE A 201 -3.47 10.78 -6.02
C PHE A 201 -3.00 11.79 -7.06
N SER A 202 -3.81 12.80 -7.41
CA SER A 202 -3.36 13.91 -8.24
C SER A 202 -2.20 14.69 -7.59
N LEU A 203 -2.28 15.01 -6.30
CA LEU A 203 -1.19 15.67 -5.59
C LEU A 203 0.07 14.80 -5.54
N ARG A 204 -0.08 13.49 -5.27
CA ARG A 204 1.03 12.52 -5.30
C ARG A 204 1.72 12.48 -6.67
N ASN A 205 0.93 12.43 -7.74
CA ASN A 205 1.42 12.34 -9.11
C ASN A 205 2.21 13.59 -9.53
N ARG A 206 1.80 14.78 -9.05
CA ARG A 206 2.48 16.05 -9.33
C ARG A 206 3.78 16.19 -8.55
N GLY A 207 3.80 15.70 -7.31
CA GLY A 207 4.96 15.80 -6.43
C GLY A 207 5.43 17.24 -6.20
N GLY A 208 6.69 17.39 -5.80
CA GLY A 208 7.25 18.68 -5.41
C GLY A 208 6.75 19.15 -4.04
N GLU A 209 7.48 20.11 -3.45
CA GLU A 209 7.26 20.55 -2.07
C GLU A 209 5.84 21.07 -1.82
N GLU A 210 5.27 21.85 -2.75
CA GLU A 210 3.92 22.42 -2.61
C GLU A 210 2.83 21.33 -2.51
N ALA A 211 2.86 20.34 -3.41
CA ALA A 211 1.88 19.24 -3.38
C ALA A 211 2.08 18.33 -2.16
N VAL A 212 3.33 18.13 -1.74
CA VAL A 212 3.67 17.35 -0.53
C VAL A 212 3.15 18.02 0.73
N LEU A 213 3.28 19.35 0.84
CA LEU A 213 2.73 20.10 1.97
C LEU A 213 1.19 20.11 1.95
N ALA A 214 0.57 20.11 0.76
CA ALA A 214 -0.87 19.92 0.63
C ALA A 214 -1.32 18.52 1.09
N LEU A 215 -0.61 17.46 0.68
CA LEU A 215 -0.85 16.09 1.14
C LEU A 215 -0.70 15.97 2.65
N ALA A 216 0.39 16.51 3.22
CA ALA A 216 0.66 16.47 4.66
C ALA A 216 -0.44 17.15 5.51
N ALA A 217 -1.18 18.11 4.95
CA ALA A 217 -2.36 18.68 5.63
C ALA A 217 -3.47 17.63 5.84
N GLY A 218 -3.58 16.64 4.93
CA GLY A 218 -4.54 15.54 4.99
C GLY A 218 -4.33 14.58 6.16
N LEU A 219 -3.13 14.54 6.76
CA LEU A 219 -2.86 13.79 8.00
C LEU A 219 -3.65 14.29 9.22
N LYS A 220 -4.43 15.37 9.07
CA LYS A 220 -5.35 15.90 10.09
C LYS A 220 -6.82 15.60 9.79
N GLY A 221 -7.10 14.78 8.77
CA GLY A 221 -8.46 14.37 8.40
C GLY A 221 -9.12 13.45 9.44
N ASN A 222 -10.43 13.31 9.41
CA ASN A 222 -11.17 12.57 10.45
C ASN A 222 -11.08 11.03 10.32
N SER A 223 -11.06 10.51 9.09
CA SER A 223 -10.99 9.07 8.82
C SER A 223 -9.56 8.55 9.01
N ALA A 224 -9.42 7.47 9.80
CA ALA A 224 -8.14 6.78 9.95
C ALA A 224 -7.68 6.17 8.62
N LEU A 225 -8.59 5.57 7.84
CA LEU A 225 -8.29 5.05 6.51
C LEU A 225 -7.74 6.15 5.58
N PHE A 226 -8.36 7.33 5.59
CA PHE A 226 -7.88 8.47 4.81
C PHE A 226 -6.48 8.93 5.25
N ARG A 227 -6.22 9.03 6.56
CA ARG A 227 -4.90 9.44 7.06
C ARG A 227 -3.81 8.40 6.75
N HIS A 228 -4.15 7.12 6.85
CA HIS A 228 -3.31 6.01 6.41
C HIS A 228 -2.93 6.19 4.94
N GLU A 229 -3.90 6.36 4.04
CA GLU A 229 -3.63 6.57 2.62
C GLU A 229 -2.75 7.81 2.35
N VAL A 230 -2.97 8.90 3.09
CA VAL A 230 -2.13 10.09 3.00
C VAL A 230 -0.68 9.78 3.37
N ALA A 231 -0.45 9.03 4.45
CA ALA A 231 0.90 8.60 4.84
C ALA A 231 1.53 7.71 3.75
N TYR A 232 0.76 6.76 3.21
CA TYR A 232 1.19 5.87 2.13
C TYR A 232 1.67 6.68 0.92
N VAL A 233 0.83 7.58 0.38
CA VAL A 233 1.22 8.36 -0.80
C VAL A 233 2.39 9.29 -0.51
N LEU A 234 2.55 9.83 0.70
CA LEU A 234 3.73 10.61 1.09
C LEU A 234 5.00 9.75 1.07
N GLY A 235 4.91 8.50 1.53
CA GLY A 235 5.95 7.49 1.39
C GLY A 235 6.28 7.18 -0.05
N GLN A 236 5.30 7.18 -0.96
CA GLN A 236 5.54 7.02 -2.40
C GLN A 236 6.27 8.22 -3.00
N VAL A 237 5.94 9.46 -2.62
CA VAL A 237 6.64 10.67 -3.12
C VAL A 237 8.07 10.76 -2.59
N GLN A 238 8.35 10.23 -1.39
CA GLN A 238 9.67 10.23 -0.73
C GLN A 238 10.27 11.64 -0.54
N HIS A 239 9.44 12.68 -0.47
CA HIS A 239 9.93 14.05 -0.36
C HIS A 239 10.21 14.43 1.10
N PRO A 240 11.41 14.94 1.45
CA PRO A 240 11.79 15.23 2.84
C PRO A 240 10.86 16.19 3.59
N ALA A 241 10.16 17.08 2.87
CA ALA A 241 9.19 18.00 3.46
C ALA A 241 8.00 17.29 4.16
N ALA A 242 7.75 16.01 3.86
CA ALA A 242 6.74 15.20 4.53
C ALA A 242 7.17 14.73 5.93
N ALA A 243 8.48 14.57 6.16
CA ALA A 243 9.01 13.92 7.35
C ALA A 243 8.53 14.55 8.68
N PRO A 244 8.48 15.88 8.86
CA PRO A 244 7.98 16.46 10.11
C PRO A 244 6.56 16.02 10.47
N ALA A 245 5.65 15.98 9.48
CA ALA A 245 4.26 15.60 9.71
C ALA A 245 4.12 14.09 9.98
N LEU A 246 4.90 13.25 9.29
CA LEU A 246 4.92 11.80 9.52
C LEU A 246 5.51 11.45 10.90
N VAL A 247 6.53 12.19 11.36
CA VAL A 247 7.07 12.05 12.72
C VAL A 247 6.04 12.42 13.79
N GLU A 248 5.24 13.47 13.57
CA GLU A 248 4.13 13.83 14.46
C GLU A 248 3.11 12.69 14.57
N VAL A 249 2.73 12.10 13.43
CA VAL A 249 1.80 10.95 13.38
C VAL A 249 2.36 9.72 14.11
N LEU A 250 3.60 9.32 13.84
CA LEU A 250 4.21 8.16 14.47
C LEU A 250 4.33 8.30 16.00
N ARG A 251 4.59 9.53 16.48
CA ARG A 251 4.72 9.87 17.91
C ARG A 251 3.39 10.03 18.65
N ASP A 252 2.26 10.12 17.96
CA ASP A 252 0.96 10.23 18.64
C ASP A 252 0.46 8.87 19.11
N GLU A 253 0.59 8.59 20.41
CA GLU A 253 0.11 7.33 21.01
C GLU A 253 -1.42 7.14 20.97
N ASN A 254 -2.18 8.19 20.63
CA ASN A 254 -3.64 8.14 20.44
C ASN A 254 -4.04 7.96 18.99
N GLU A 255 -3.10 8.04 18.06
CA GLU A 255 -3.35 7.79 16.65
C GLU A 255 -3.63 6.30 16.42
N ASN A 256 -4.48 6.01 15.43
CA ASN A 256 -4.80 4.66 15.01
C ASN A 256 -3.51 3.96 14.54
N ARG A 257 -3.28 2.73 15.05
CA ARG A 257 -2.11 1.92 14.73
C ARG A 257 -1.87 1.75 13.22
N MET A 258 -2.95 1.75 12.41
CA MET A 258 -2.87 1.72 10.96
C MET A 258 -2.13 2.93 10.39
N VAL A 259 -2.55 4.12 10.83
CA VAL A 259 -1.92 5.37 10.40
C VAL A 259 -0.47 5.46 10.90
N ARG A 260 -0.20 4.95 12.11
CA ARG A 260 1.15 4.95 12.69
C ARG A 260 2.11 4.00 11.95
N HIS A 261 1.68 2.79 11.56
CA HIS A 261 2.55 1.90 10.77
C HIS A 261 2.89 2.54 9.43
N GLU A 262 1.90 3.14 8.77
CA GLU A 262 2.09 3.71 7.44
C GLU A 262 3.01 4.92 7.49
N ALA A 263 2.93 5.71 8.57
CA ALA A 263 3.89 6.77 8.83
C ALA A 263 5.32 6.25 9.06
N ALA A 264 5.48 5.11 9.74
CA ALA A 264 6.79 4.47 9.92
C ALA A 264 7.37 4.01 8.58
N GLU A 265 6.57 3.35 7.75
CA GLU A 265 7.01 2.91 6.41
C GLU A 265 7.37 4.10 5.53
N ALA A 266 6.55 5.15 5.52
CA ALA A 266 6.81 6.39 4.78
C ALA A 266 8.10 7.09 5.26
N LEU A 267 8.44 7.05 6.56
CA LEU A 267 9.70 7.57 7.08
C LEU A 267 10.91 6.72 6.68
N GLY A 268 10.75 5.39 6.67
CA GLY A 268 11.73 4.46 6.11
C GLY A 268 12.01 4.74 4.64
N ALA A 269 10.93 5.02 3.92
CA ALA A 269 10.93 5.32 2.50
C ALA A 269 11.65 6.64 2.16
N ILE A 270 11.38 7.71 2.92
CA ILE A 270 12.08 8.99 2.77
C ILE A 270 13.56 8.82 3.13
N GLY A 271 13.85 8.05 4.18
CA GLY A 271 15.20 7.78 4.66
C GLY A 271 15.92 9.03 5.20
N GLY A 272 17.18 8.83 5.58
CA GLY A 272 18.02 9.87 6.20
C GLY A 272 18.27 9.63 7.68
N ALA A 273 19.31 10.30 8.22
CA ALA A 273 19.76 10.08 9.59
C ALA A 273 18.68 10.45 10.63
N ASP A 274 17.91 11.51 10.36
CA ASP A 274 16.85 11.97 11.26
C ASP A 274 15.68 10.98 11.31
N THR A 275 15.24 10.44 10.15
CA THR A 275 14.17 9.44 10.13
C THR A 275 14.64 8.12 10.75
N GLU A 276 15.89 7.69 10.49
CA GLU A 276 16.50 6.52 11.11
C GLU A 276 16.51 6.63 12.64
N GLN A 277 16.85 7.81 13.17
CA GLN A 277 16.85 8.05 14.61
C GLN A 277 15.46 7.98 15.21
N VAL A 278 14.44 8.53 14.52
CA VAL A 278 13.05 8.46 14.97
C VAL A 278 12.55 7.02 14.97
N LEU A 279 12.74 6.25 13.90
CA LEU A 279 12.27 4.86 13.80
C LEU A 279 12.82 3.98 14.94
N LYS A 280 14.09 4.19 15.34
CA LYS A 280 14.71 3.50 16.47
C LYS A 280 14.07 3.79 17.83
N GLU A 281 13.30 4.88 17.97
CA GLU A 281 12.56 5.18 19.20
C GLU A 281 11.41 4.19 19.44
N PHE A 282 10.96 3.47 18.41
CA PHE A 282 9.74 2.65 18.43
C PHE A 282 9.96 1.14 18.38
N PHE A 283 11.18 0.65 18.66
CA PHE A 283 11.47 -0.79 18.73
C PHE A 283 10.72 -1.53 19.85
N ASP A 284 10.26 -0.81 20.88
CA ASP A 284 9.50 -1.35 22.00
C ASP A 284 8.07 -0.77 22.03
N ASP A 285 7.52 -0.35 20.88
CA ASP A 285 6.15 0.17 20.80
C ASP A 285 5.12 -0.87 21.28
N LYS A 286 4.03 -0.40 21.88
CA LYS A 286 2.95 -1.25 22.40
C LYS A 286 2.16 -1.93 21.28
N GLU A 287 2.12 -1.33 20.09
CA GLU A 287 1.47 -1.87 18.91
C GLU A 287 2.49 -2.67 18.08
N GLU A 288 2.32 -3.99 18.02
CA GLU A 288 3.27 -4.87 17.31
C GLU A 288 3.46 -4.45 15.84
N VAL A 289 2.39 -4.03 15.16
CA VAL A 289 2.46 -3.55 13.77
C VAL A 289 3.38 -2.33 13.62
N VAL A 290 3.40 -1.41 14.59
CA VAL A 290 4.25 -0.22 14.54
C VAL A 290 5.71 -0.60 14.74
N LYS A 291 5.99 -1.50 15.69
CA LYS A 291 7.32 -2.05 15.92
C LYS A 291 7.84 -2.76 14.66
N GLU A 292 7.08 -3.69 14.10
CA GLU A 292 7.47 -4.43 12.90
C GLU A 292 7.71 -3.50 11.70
N SER A 293 6.84 -2.50 11.49
CA SER A 293 7.04 -1.52 10.41
C SER A 293 8.29 -0.67 10.61
N CYS A 294 8.66 -0.32 11.85
CA CYS A 294 9.90 0.39 12.12
C CYS A 294 11.13 -0.49 11.86
N GLU A 295 11.08 -1.78 12.20
CA GLU A 295 12.12 -2.76 11.88
C GLU A 295 12.30 -2.89 10.35
N VAL A 296 11.21 -3.10 9.61
CA VAL A 296 11.22 -3.20 8.13
C VAL A 296 11.70 -1.90 7.48
N ALA A 297 11.27 -0.75 7.98
CA ALA A 297 11.70 0.56 7.51
C ALA A 297 13.21 0.78 7.68
N LEU A 298 13.78 0.34 8.81
CA LEU A 298 15.21 0.43 9.07
C LEU A 298 16.04 -0.52 8.21
N ASP A 299 15.56 -1.75 7.99
CA ASP A 299 16.16 -2.69 7.05
C ASP A 299 16.19 -2.10 5.62
N THR A 300 15.09 -1.45 5.23
CA THR A 300 14.99 -0.73 3.96
C THR A 300 16.04 0.38 3.88
N ILE A 301 16.18 1.24 4.90
CA ILE A 301 17.22 2.29 4.94
C ILE A 301 18.62 1.68 4.82
N ASN A 302 18.90 0.58 5.51
CA ASN A 302 20.21 -0.06 5.52
C ASN A 302 20.56 -0.70 4.18
N TYR A 303 19.58 -1.31 3.50
CA TYR A 303 19.74 -1.87 2.15
C TYR A 303 20.24 -0.82 1.15
N TRP A 304 19.74 0.41 1.26
CA TRP A 304 20.09 1.52 0.37
C TRP A 304 21.32 2.34 0.77
N LYS A 305 21.99 2.02 1.89
CA LYS A 305 23.24 2.70 2.26
C LYS A 305 24.35 2.37 1.23
N PRO A 306 25.14 3.34 0.76
CA PRO A 306 26.20 3.12 -0.23
C PRO A 306 27.27 2.06 0.16
N GLU A 307 27.45 1.82 1.46
CA GLU A 307 28.36 0.79 1.99
C GLU A 307 27.70 -0.60 2.12
N GLY A 308 26.36 -0.68 2.08
CA GLY A 308 25.53 -1.90 2.09
C GLY A 308 25.01 -2.33 0.72
N ALA A 309 25.03 -1.43 -0.27
CA ALA A 309 24.64 -1.66 -1.67
C ALA A 309 25.63 -2.55 -2.46
N SER A 310 26.20 -3.57 -1.82
CA SER A 310 26.85 -4.65 -2.55
C SER A 310 25.84 -5.78 -2.72
N TRP A 311 25.71 -6.28 -3.94
CA TRP A 311 25.03 -7.51 -4.33
C TRP A 311 25.41 -8.77 -3.49
N LYS A 312 26.27 -8.64 -2.48
CA LYS A 312 26.58 -9.68 -1.51
C LYS A 312 25.44 -9.99 -0.54
N GLY A 313 24.57 -9.04 -0.18
CA GLY A 313 23.49 -9.31 0.78
C GLY A 313 22.61 -10.49 0.38
N LEU A 314 22.21 -10.54 -0.89
CA LEU A 314 21.43 -11.64 -1.47
C LEU A 314 22.20 -12.98 -1.59
N LYS A 315 23.54 -12.93 -1.68
CA LYS A 315 24.41 -14.14 -1.68
C LYS A 315 24.73 -14.64 -0.27
N GLU A 316 24.86 -13.73 0.69
CA GLU A 316 25.14 -14.05 2.09
C GLU A 316 23.86 -14.51 2.82
N GLU A 317 22.68 -14.11 2.36
CA GLU A 317 21.35 -14.60 2.82
C GLU A 317 20.81 -15.83 2.06
N GLY A 318 21.59 -16.37 1.11
CA GLY A 318 21.29 -17.63 0.41
C GLY A 318 20.09 -17.58 -0.55
N ILE A 319 19.67 -16.40 -1.00
CA ILE A 319 18.48 -16.21 -1.85
C ILE A 319 18.81 -16.42 -3.35
N VAL A 320 20.06 -16.19 -3.73
CA VAL A 320 20.54 -16.43 -5.10
C VAL A 320 21.85 -17.20 -5.03
N ALA A 321 21.95 -18.29 -5.80
CA ALA A 321 23.19 -19.06 -5.97
C ALA A 321 24.29 -18.23 -6.66
#